data_AF-A0A0Q5MVA1-F1
#
_entry.id   AF-A0A0Q5MVA1-F1
#
_cell.length_a   1.000
_cell.length_b   1.000
_cell.length_c   1.000
_cell.angle_alpha   90.00
_cell.angle_beta   90.00
_cell.angle_gamma   90.00
#
_symmetry.space_group_name_H-M   'P 1'
#
loop_
_entity.id
_entity.type
_entity.pdbx_description
1 polymer ?
#
loop_
_entity_poly.entity_id
_entity_poly.type
_entity_poly.pdbx_seq_one_letter_code
_entity_poly.pdbx_strand_id
1 'polypeptide(L)'
;MTTGERTPTDARAILLFVGLGVVAVIVGLAPWLLTGARLPLQNLWAAPVVEADGVTAAPESMPVSLLPFSQYALTLQASLLITGSAVAGLVARAAGARRSRGAVIAVLAGTVGAQSVALVQSSVTVTGGLADRVESVVYLGAVVGAAVAGIAFGVVVLLLIARARRGAAVVGLAVGAIALAQWGYALVYPPFSLVTENVPVADSVLRWLPAVLVAAAIVWAGVSTIGRAVGAAVALIALSVGPAAITAVSNVAGSRVYASYPFEMVEIAGGIFTSALASPATWRAVLVAAVLAGIGLALRRPVQEWRRRRAERVAPYPS
;
A
#
# COMPACT_ATOMS: atom_id res chain seq x y z
N MET A 1 -33.82 27.85 -15.44
CA MET A 1 -32.49 27.75 -14.79
C MET A 1 -32.71 27.70 -13.29
N THR A 2 -32.72 26.51 -12.68
CA THR A 2 -32.84 26.35 -11.24
C THR A 2 -31.43 26.28 -10.66
N THR A 3 -31.02 27.32 -9.95
CA THR A 3 -29.84 27.35 -9.09
C THR A 3 -30.08 26.37 -7.95
N GLY A 4 -29.63 25.13 -8.14
CA GLY A 4 -29.70 24.10 -7.10
C GLY A 4 -28.91 24.56 -5.88
N GLU A 5 -29.64 24.81 -4.80
CA GLU A 5 -29.09 25.01 -3.46
C GLU A 5 -28.15 23.84 -3.17
N ARG A 6 -26.85 24.13 -3.07
CA ARG A 6 -25.90 23.17 -2.52
C ARG A 6 -26.23 23.08 -1.04
N THR A 7 -26.99 22.06 -0.64
CA THR A 7 -27.13 21.70 0.78
C THR A 7 -25.74 21.69 1.40
N PRO A 8 -25.48 22.53 2.42
CA PRO A 8 -24.18 22.56 3.07
C PRO A 8 -23.89 21.14 3.58
N THR A 9 -22.74 20.59 3.19
CA THR A 9 -22.26 19.33 3.76
C THR A 9 -22.13 19.54 5.26
N ASP A 10 -22.97 18.84 6.03
CA ASP A 10 -22.97 18.84 7.49
C ASP A 10 -21.52 18.61 8.00
N ALA A 11 -21.06 19.50 8.89
CA ALA A 11 -19.72 19.43 9.47
C ALA A 11 -19.45 18.05 10.10
N ARG A 12 -20.48 17.39 10.65
CA ARG A 12 -20.39 16.03 11.17
C ARG A 12 -20.01 15.02 10.09
N ALA A 13 -20.61 15.13 8.90
CA ALA A 13 -20.27 14.26 7.78
C ALA A 13 -18.83 14.47 7.32
N ILE A 14 -18.35 15.71 7.29
CA ILE A 14 -16.94 16.02 6.98
C ILE A 14 -16.01 15.38 8.00
N LEU A 15 -16.26 15.56 9.30
CA LEU A 15 -15.47 14.98 10.38
C LEU A 15 -15.46 13.44 10.32
N LEU A 16 -16.58 12.81 10.01
CA LEU A 16 -16.66 11.36 9.80
C LEU A 16 -15.73 10.92 8.67
N PHE A 17 -15.75 11.60 7.51
CA PHE A 17 -14.86 11.27 6.39
C PHE A 17 -13.38 11.51 6.72
N VAL A 18 -13.04 12.57 7.46
CA VAL A 18 -11.68 12.77 7.99
C VAL A 18 -11.28 11.59 8.88
N GLY A 19 -12.16 11.19 9.82
CA GLY A 19 -11.94 10.05 10.70
C GLY A 19 -11.71 8.74 9.95
N LEU A 20 -12.45 8.47 8.87
CA LEU A 20 -12.23 7.30 8.02
C LEU A 20 -10.84 7.31 7.38
N GLY A 21 -10.35 8.49 6.96
CA GLY A 21 -9.00 8.66 6.43
C GLY A 21 -7.93 8.35 7.47
N VAL A 22 -8.11 8.83 8.71
CA VAL A 22 -7.20 8.58 9.85
C VAL A 22 -7.17 7.10 10.23
N VAL A 23 -8.34 6.47 10.40
CA VAL A 23 -8.45 5.04 10.76
C VAL A 23 -7.78 4.17 9.69
N ALA A 24 -7.94 4.49 8.41
CA ALA A 24 -7.29 3.77 7.34
C ALA A 24 -5.75 3.86 7.41
N VAL A 25 -5.19 5.00 7.83
CA VAL A 25 -3.74 5.13 8.07
C VAL A 25 -3.30 4.27 9.25
N ILE A 26 -4.05 4.25 10.34
CA ILE A 26 -3.76 3.37 11.49
C ILE A 26 -3.75 1.91 11.05
N VAL A 27 -4.72 1.47 10.24
CA VAL A 27 -4.74 0.14 9.64
C VAL A 27 -3.51 -0.08 8.76
N GLY A 28 -3.13 0.89 7.93
CA GLY A 28 -1.92 0.84 7.12
C GLY A 28 -0.65 0.68 7.95
N LEU A 29 -0.55 1.33 9.11
CA LEU A 29 0.59 1.25 10.03
C LEU A 29 0.53 0.05 10.98
N ALA A 30 -0.58 -0.67 11.06
CA ALA A 30 -0.82 -1.71 12.06
C ALA A 30 0.30 -2.75 12.20
N PRO A 31 0.90 -3.31 11.13
CA PRO A 31 1.97 -4.29 11.27
C PRO A 31 3.16 -3.74 12.06
N TRP A 32 3.47 -2.46 11.89
CA TRP A 32 4.54 -1.77 12.61
C TRP A 32 4.14 -1.34 14.02
N LEU A 33 2.90 -0.88 14.20
CA LEU A 33 2.42 -0.50 15.54
C LEU A 33 2.32 -1.70 16.48
N LEU A 34 1.98 -2.88 15.95
CA LEU A 34 1.87 -4.12 16.73
C LEU A 34 3.23 -4.64 17.22
N THR A 35 4.35 -4.25 16.61
CA THR A 35 5.70 -4.56 17.14
C THR A 35 6.14 -3.60 18.25
N GLY A 36 5.28 -2.67 18.66
CA GLY A 36 5.61 -1.59 19.59
C GLY A 36 6.25 -0.36 18.92
N ALA A 37 6.36 -0.36 17.58
CA ALA A 37 6.85 0.77 16.79
C ALA A 37 8.23 1.29 17.22
N ARG A 38 9.10 0.42 17.74
CA ARG A 38 10.46 0.78 18.15
C ARG A 38 11.42 0.70 16.99
N LEU A 39 12.24 1.73 16.81
CA LEU A 39 13.25 1.74 15.75
C LEU A 39 14.23 0.56 15.91
N PRO A 40 14.65 -0.08 14.80
CA PRO A 40 15.77 -1.00 14.85
C PRO A 40 17.05 -0.24 15.18
N LEU A 41 18.04 -0.91 15.77
CA LEU A 41 19.35 -0.35 16.08
C LEU A 41 19.91 0.45 14.88
N GLN A 42 20.33 1.69 15.16
CA GLN A 42 20.78 2.64 14.15
C GLN A 42 22.29 2.80 14.23
N ASN A 43 23.00 2.42 13.17
CA ASN A 43 24.46 2.49 13.10
C ASN A 43 25.02 3.93 13.12
N LEU A 44 24.15 4.94 12.97
CA LEU A 44 24.52 6.35 12.83
C LEU A 44 24.16 7.19 14.07
N TRP A 45 23.79 6.56 15.18
CA TRP A 45 23.50 7.31 16.40
C TRP A 45 24.74 7.88 17.08
N ALA A 46 24.56 9.02 17.74
CA ALA A 46 25.63 9.73 18.45
C ALA A 46 26.16 8.93 19.64
N ALA A 47 25.25 8.30 20.39
CA ALA A 47 25.56 7.43 21.51
C ALA A 47 25.12 5.99 21.19
N PRO A 48 25.97 4.99 21.46
CA PRO A 48 25.56 3.59 21.32
C PRO A 48 24.46 3.26 22.34
N VAL A 49 23.50 2.46 21.90
CA VAL A 49 22.35 2.02 22.71
C VAL A 49 22.66 0.65 23.26
N VAL A 50 23.22 0.64 24.45
CA VAL A 50 23.71 -0.56 25.11
C VAL A 50 23.06 -0.73 26.48
N GLU A 51 22.99 -1.98 26.93
CA GLU A 51 22.56 -2.33 28.28
C GLU A 51 23.54 -1.79 29.33
N ALA A 52 23.21 -1.97 30.61
CA ALA A 52 24.04 -1.53 31.74
C ALA A 52 25.45 -2.18 31.76
N ASP A 53 25.63 -3.28 31.03
CA ASP A 53 26.93 -3.95 30.86
C ASP A 53 27.89 -3.20 29.92
N GLY A 54 27.40 -2.20 29.18
CA GLY A 54 28.17 -1.38 28.24
C GLY A 54 28.61 -2.10 26.97
N VAL A 55 28.16 -3.34 26.74
CA VAL A 55 28.61 -4.20 25.62
C VAL A 55 27.43 -4.72 24.81
N THR A 56 26.35 -5.11 25.48
CA THR A 56 25.18 -5.72 24.84
C THR A 56 24.26 -4.63 24.29
N ALA A 57 23.79 -4.77 23.05
CA ALA A 57 22.82 -3.81 22.50
C ALA A 57 21.48 -3.92 23.24
N ALA A 58 20.80 -2.78 23.45
CA ALA A 58 19.53 -2.70 24.18
C ALA A 58 18.34 -2.28 23.26
N PRO A 59 17.83 -3.15 22.36
CA PRO A 59 16.75 -2.83 21.42
C PRO A 59 15.48 -2.28 22.09
N GLU A 60 15.16 -2.73 23.29
CA GLU A 60 14.02 -2.29 24.09
C GLU A 60 14.15 -0.85 24.62
N SER A 61 15.35 -0.26 24.56
CA SER A 61 15.57 1.14 24.87
C SER A 61 15.49 2.06 23.64
N MET A 62 15.34 1.50 22.43
CA MET A 62 15.12 2.28 21.21
C MET A 62 13.77 3.04 21.26
N PRO A 63 13.73 4.30 20.81
CA PRO A 63 12.56 5.14 20.89
C PRO A 63 11.50 4.68 19.89
N VAL A 64 10.27 5.09 20.21
CA VAL A 64 9.10 4.80 19.40
C VAL A 64 9.02 5.79 18.23
N SER A 65 8.84 5.26 17.03
CA SER A 65 8.70 6.01 15.77
C SER A 65 7.52 5.45 15.00
N LEU A 66 6.59 6.29 14.55
CA LEU A 66 5.36 5.84 13.88
C LEU A 66 5.61 5.22 12.49
N LEU A 67 6.75 5.51 11.87
CA LEU A 67 7.24 4.87 10.65
C LEU A 67 8.54 4.11 10.93
N PRO A 68 8.77 2.98 10.25
CA PRO A 68 9.98 2.18 10.41
C PRO A 68 11.15 2.84 9.67
N PHE A 69 11.67 3.95 10.20
CA PHE A 69 12.78 4.68 9.59
C PHE A 69 14.08 3.85 9.66
N SER A 70 14.35 3.16 8.55
CA SER A 70 15.53 2.33 8.32
C SER A 70 15.76 2.15 6.83
N GLN A 71 17.01 2.17 6.39
CA GLN A 71 17.41 1.87 5.01
C GLN A 71 16.91 0.49 4.56
N TYR A 72 16.73 -0.44 5.51
CA TYR A 72 16.27 -1.80 5.25
C TYR A 72 14.74 -1.94 5.23
N ALA A 73 14.02 -0.91 5.66
CA ALA A 73 12.56 -0.90 5.73
C ALA A 73 11.90 0.00 4.69
N LEU A 74 12.62 0.54 3.70
CA LEU A 74 12.04 1.45 2.70
C LEU A 74 10.83 0.83 1.97
N THR A 75 10.93 -0.43 1.59
CA THR A 75 9.83 -1.17 0.93
C THR A 75 8.66 -1.42 1.88
N LEU A 76 8.95 -1.71 3.15
CA LEU A 76 7.90 -1.83 4.17
C LEU A 76 7.22 -0.48 4.42
N GLN A 77 7.99 0.59 4.58
CA GLN A 77 7.47 1.95 4.76
C GLN A 77 6.52 2.34 3.62
N ALA A 78 6.93 2.10 2.37
CA ALA A 78 6.08 2.31 1.21
C ALA A 78 4.79 1.45 1.28
N SER A 79 4.90 0.16 1.62
CA SER A 79 3.74 -0.73 1.69
C SER A 79 2.74 -0.32 2.76
N LEU A 80 3.19 0.13 3.94
CA LEU A 80 2.32 0.63 5.02
C LEU A 80 1.54 1.87 4.57
N LEU A 81 2.22 2.85 3.97
CA LEU A 81 1.64 4.10 3.50
C LEU A 81 0.64 3.87 2.34
N ILE A 82 1.03 3.05 1.36
CA ILE A 82 0.20 2.75 0.19
C ILE A 82 -1.01 1.92 0.60
N THR A 83 -0.85 0.92 1.47
CA THR A 83 -1.95 0.10 1.96
C THR A 83 -2.97 0.94 2.72
N GLY A 84 -2.53 1.80 3.65
CA GLY A 84 -3.43 2.71 4.35
C GLY A 84 -4.21 3.62 3.41
N SER A 85 -3.54 4.14 2.36
CA SER A 85 -4.18 4.98 1.34
C SER A 85 -5.17 4.20 0.47
N ALA A 86 -4.86 2.93 0.14
CA ALA A 86 -5.74 2.05 -0.61
C ALA A 86 -7.00 1.70 0.18
N VAL A 87 -6.86 1.40 1.47
CA VAL A 87 -7.98 1.18 2.41
C VAL A 87 -8.84 2.44 2.50
N ALA A 88 -8.25 3.62 2.65
CA ALA A 88 -8.97 4.90 2.67
C ALA A 88 -9.77 5.10 1.38
N GLY A 89 -9.15 4.84 0.22
CA GLY A 89 -9.81 4.94 -1.08
C GLY A 89 -10.98 3.96 -1.23
N LEU A 90 -10.82 2.72 -0.77
CA LEU A 90 -11.84 1.68 -0.81
C LEU A 90 -13.03 2.04 0.08
N VAL A 91 -12.77 2.43 1.33
CA VAL A 91 -13.80 2.86 2.30
C VAL A 91 -14.52 4.10 1.79
N ALA A 92 -13.82 5.10 1.27
CA ALA A 92 -14.42 6.28 0.65
C ALA A 92 -15.35 5.91 -0.51
N ARG A 93 -14.92 4.97 -1.37
CA ARG A 93 -15.73 4.51 -2.50
C ARG A 93 -16.98 3.77 -2.02
N ALA A 94 -16.85 2.90 -1.03
CA ALA A 94 -17.94 2.12 -0.46
C ALA A 94 -18.97 3.02 0.26
N ALA A 95 -18.49 4.02 1.01
CA ALA A 95 -19.31 5.03 1.67
C ALA A 95 -19.94 6.05 0.70
N GLY A 96 -19.76 5.89 -0.61
CA GLY A 96 -20.38 6.76 -1.61
C GLY A 96 -19.76 8.15 -1.72
N ALA A 97 -18.57 8.38 -1.14
CA ALA A 97 -17.90 9.68 -1.15
C ALA A 97 -17.72 10.23 -2.57
N ARG A 98 -17.66 9.37 -3.58
CA ARG A 98 -17.61 9.77 -5.00
C ARG A 98 -18.76 10.71 -5.42
N ARG A 99 -19.89 10.77 -4.71
CA ARG A 99 -20.97 11.71 -5.02
C ARG A 99 -20.70 13.14 -4.55
N SER A 100 -19.79 13.33 -3.58
CA SER A 100 -19.45 14.64 -3.00
C SER A 100 -17.95 14.92 -3.10
N ARG A 101 -17.59 16.08 -3.67
CA ARG A 101 -16.17 16.51 -3.68
C ARG A 101 -15.66 16.73 -2.25
N GLY A 102 -16.50 17.27 -1.36
CA GLY A 102 -16.15 17.51 0.05
C GLY A 102 -15.82 16.22 0.79
N ALA A 103 -16.58 15.14 0.57
CA ALA A 103 -16.31 13.84 1.19
C ALA A 103 -14.96 13.24 0.76
N VAL A 104 -14.62 13.33 -0.53
CA VAL A 104 -13.32 12.85 -1.04
C VAL A 104 -12.17 13.67 -0.48
N ILE A 105 -12.31 15.01 -0.45
CA ILE A 105 -11.30 15.90 0.12
C ILE A 105 -11.14 15.64 1.63
N ALA A 106 -12.23 15.38 2.36
CA ALA A 106 -12.19 15.08 3.78
C ALA A 106 -11.43 13.77 4.08
N VAL A 107 -11.71 12.68 3.34
CA VAL A 107 -10.93 11.42 3.49
C VAL A 107 -9.47 11.65 3.14
N LEU A 108 -9.19 12.33 2.02
CA LEU A 108 -7.84 12.65 1.60
C LEU A 108 -7.09 13.45 2.67
N ALA A 109 -7.73 14.47 3.25
CA ALA A 109 -7.15 15.31 4.30
C ALA A 109 -6.85 14.49 5.57
N GLY A 110 -7.77 13.61 5.99
CA GLY A 110 -7.53 12.70 7.12
C GLY A 110 -6.37 11.75 6.86
N THR A 111 -6.28 11.15 5.67
CA THR A 111 -5.20 10.24 5.30
C THR A 111 -3.85 10.96 5.22
N VAL A 112 -3.76 12.06 4.46
CA VAL A 112 -2.51 12.81 4.32
C VAL A 112 -2.10 13.40 5.65
N GLY A 113 -3.03 13.98 6.42
CA GLY A 113 -2.76 14.53 7.74
C GLY A 113 -2.18 13.49 8.70
N ALA A 114 -2.79 12.31 8.81
CA ALA A 114 -2.26 11.24 9.68
C ALA A 114 -0.91 10.71 9.22
N GLN A 115 -0.68 10.55 7.90
CA GLN A 115 0.63 10.14 7.38
C GLN A 115 1.70 11.20 7.59
N SER A 116 1.36 12.48 7.45
CA SER A 116 2.27 13.60 7.74
C SER A 116 2.63 13.65 9.23
N VAL A 117 1.69 13.40 10.13
CA VAL A 117 1.99 13.27 11.57
C VAL A 117 2.96 12.12 11.83
N ALA A 118 2.72 10.95 11.25
CA ALA A 118 3.62 9.81 11.37
C ALA A 118 5.03 10.13 10.83
N LEU A 119 5.11 10.77 9.68
CA LEU A 119 6.36 11.23 9.07
C LEU A 119 7.10 12.21 9.98
N VAL A 120 6.46 13.29 10.42
CA VAL A 120 7.11 14.31 11.27
C VAL A 120 7.58 13.72 12.59
N GLN A 121 6.74 12.93 13.26
CA GLN A 121 7.11 12.30 14.53
C GLN A 121 8.31 11.36 14.37
N SER A 122 8.33 10.56 13.30
CA SER A 122 9.42 9.64 13.00
C SER A 122 10.72 10.38 12.70
N SER A 123 10.64 11.45 11.88
CA SER A 123 11.79 12.30 11.57
C SER A 123 12.39 12.93 12.82
N VAL A 124 11.57 13.57 13.67
CA VAL A 124 12.03 14.19 14.91
C VAL A 124 12.69 13.16 15.83
N THR A 125 12.10 11.97 15.95
CA THR A 125 12.63 10.87 16.76
C THR A 125 14.01 10.43 16.26
N VAL A 126 14.16 10.23 14.95
CA VAL A 126 15.43 9.80 14.35
C VAL A 126 16.49 10.89 14.45
N THR A 127 16.14 12.15 14.14
CA THR A 127 17.07 13.28 14.25
C THR A 127 17.61 13.44 15.67
N GLY A 128 16.78 13.21 16.69
CA GLY A 128 17.21 13.31 18.09
C GLY A 128 18.27 12.30 18.51
N GLY A 129 18.42 11.17 17.80
CA GLY A 129 19.44 10.16 18.08
C GLY A 129 20.67 10.21 17.17
N LEU A 130 20.57 10.79 15.97
CA LEU A 130 21.64 10.78 14.97
C LEU A 130 22.86 11.61 15.38
N ALA A 131 24.05 11.12 15.03
CA ALA A 131 25.29 11.88 15.15
C ALA A 131 25.31 13.06 14.14
N ASP A 132 25.93 14.17 14.53
CA ASP A 132 26.09 15.35 13.66
C ASP A 132 27.16 15.09 12.58
N ARG A 133 26.74 14.43 11.49
CA ARG A 133 27.59 13.97 10.39
C ARG A 133 26.82 14.03 9.08
N VAL A 134 27.55 14.18 7.96
CA VAL A 134 26.95 14.28 6.62
C VAL A 134 26.16 13.00 6.28
N GLU A 135 26.66 11.84 6.68
CA GLU A 135 26.03 10.54 6.46
C GLU A 135 24.66 10.45 7.13
N SER A 136 24.51 11.01 8.33
CA SER A 136 23.25 11.09 9.06
C SER A 136 22.22 11.93 8.32
N VAL A 137 22.64 13.07 7.75
CA VAL A 137 21.78 13.96 6.96
C VAL A 137 21.33 13.29 5.67
N VAL A 138 22.25 12.65 4.94
CA VAL A 138 21.94 11.91 3.70
C VAL A 138 20.98 10.75 4.00
N TYR A 139 21.24 9.99 5.06
CA TYR A 139 20.37 8.91 5.51
C TYR A 139 18.95 9.39 5.83
N LEU A 140 18.82 10.41 6.68
CA LEU A 140 17.52 10.96 7.06
C LEU A 140 16.79 11.50 5.84
N GLY A 141 17.48 12.26 4.99
CA GLY A 141 16.94 12.79 3.74
C GLY A 141 16.39 11.70 2.82
N ALA A 142 17.11 10.58 2.67
CA ALA A 142 16.68 9.45 1.85
C ALA A 142 15.40 8.78 2.41
N VAL A 143 15.36 8.50 3.72
CA VAL A 143 14.22 7.82 4.36
C VAL A 143 12.98 8.73 4.40
N VAL A 144 13.16 10.03 4.68
CA VAL A 144 12.10 11.04 4.61
C VAL A 144 11.59 11.20 3.17
N GLY A 145 12.50 11.30 2.20
CA GLY A 145 12.16 11.38 0.78
C GLY A 145 11.34 10.18 0.31
N ALA A 146 11.72 8.96 0.73
CA ALA A 146 10.96 7.75 0.46
C ALA A 146 9.56 7.78 1.08
N ALA A 147 9.42 8.32 2.30
CA ALA A 147 8.11 8.52 2.94
C ALA A 147 7.25 9.51 2.16
N VAL A 148 7.79 10.67 1.78
CA VAL A 148 7.08 11.69 0.99
C VAL A 148 6.63 11.12 -0.35
N ALA A 149 7.50 10.38 -1.05
CA ALA A 149 7.15 9.70 -2.29
C ALA A 149 6.05 8.65 -2.07
N GLY A 150 6.13 7.87 -0.98
CA GLY A 150 5.11 6.90 -0.59
C GLY A 150 3.74 7.53 -0.29
N ILE A 151 3.72 8.68 0.40
CA ILE A 151 2.51 9.47 0.65
C ILE A 151 1.93 9.98 -0.68
N ALA A 152 2.74 10.60 -1.53
CA ALA A 152 2.30 11.15 -2.81
C ALA A 152 1.72 10.04 -3.72
N PHE A 153 2.38 8.89 -3.79
CA PHE A 153 1.90 7.74 -4.54
C PHE A 153 0.62 7.15 -3.91
N GLY A 154 0.56 7.09 -2.57
CA GLY A 154 -0.63 6.72 -1.81
C GLY A 154 -1.84 7.61 -2.14
N VAL A 155 -1.64 8.93 -2.24
CA VAL A 155 -2.68 9.89 -2.67
C VAL A 155 -3.21 9.53 -4.06
N VAL A 156 -2.33 9.23 -5.02
CA VAL A 156 -2.74 8.80 -6.37
C VAL A 156 -3.59 7.53 -6.29
N VAL A 157 -3.14 6.52 -5.53
CA VAL A 157 -3.87 5.25 -5.33
C VAL A 157 -5.25 5.50 -4.71
N LEU A 158 -5.32 6.31 -3.65
CA LEU A 158 -6.57 6.70 -3.00
C LEU A 158 -7.53 7.34 -4.00
N LEU A 159 -7.06 8.31 -4.78
CA LEU A 159 -7.90 9.03 -5.75
C LEU A 159 -8.36 8.13 -6.91
N LEU A 160 -7.50 7.22 -7.38
CA LEU A 160 -7.87 6.21 -8.37
C LEU A 160 -9.01 5.33 -7.85
N ILE A 161 -8.92 4.87 -6.60
CA ILE A 161 -9.95 4.01 -6.00
C ILE A 161 -11.20 4.82 -5.66
N ALA A 162 -11.09 5.95 -4.96
CA ALA A 162 -12.24 6.71 -4.46
C ALA A 162 -13.02 7.43 -5.56
N ARG A 163 -12.31 8.09 -6.49
CA ARG A 163 -12.93 9.05 -7.43
C ARG A 163 -13.03 8.54 -8.85
N ALA A 164 -12.09 7.74 -9.32
CA ALA A 164 -11.98 7.42 -10.74
C ALA A 164 -13.09 6.48 -11.24
N ARG A 165 -13.21 6.42 -12.58
CA ARG A 165 -14.07 5.44 -13.27
C ARG A 165 -13.59 4.02 -12.96
N ARG A 166 -14.47 3.03 -13.12
CA ARG A 166 -14.19 1.64 -12.70
C ARG A 166 -12.85 1.10 -13.24
N GLY A 167 -12.52 1.35 -14.51
CA GLY A 167 -11.24 0.91 -15.09
C GLY A 167 -10.01 1.43 -14.34
N ALA A 168 -9.93 2.74 -14.11
CA ALA A 168 -8.84 3.35 -13.35
C ALA A 168 -8.84 2.93 -11.86
N ALA A 169 -10.02 2.68 -11.28
CA ALA A 169 -10.11 2.14 -9.92
C ALA A 169 -9.52 0.73 -9.80
N VAL A 170 -9.61 -0.12 -10.84
CA VAL A 170 -8.94 -1.43 -10.86
C VAL A 170 -7.43 -1.27 -10.74
N VAL A 171 -6.84 -0.28 -11.42
CA VAL A 171 -5.39 -0.02 -11.33
C VAL A 171 -5.00 0.36 -9.91
N GLY A 172 -5.74 1.28 -9.28
CA GLY A 172 -5.50 1.64 -7.87
C GLY A 172 -5.65 0.45 -6.91
N LEU A 173 -6.69 -0.38 -7.11
CA LEU A 173 -6.89 -1.60 -6.32
C LEU A 173 -5.78 -2.63 -6.53
N ALA A 174 -5.23 -2.74 -7.74
CA ALA A 174 -4.14 -3.65 -8.04
C ALA A 174 -2.84 -3.23 -7.35
N VAL A 175 -2.52 -1.94 -7.41
CA VAL A 175 -1.38 -1.37 -6.66
C VAL A 175 -1.56 -1.58 -5.16
N GLY A 176 -2.76 -1.32 -4.63
CA GLY A 176 -3.10 -1.59 -3.24
C GLY A 176 -2.95 -3.07 -2.86
N ALA A 177 -3.35 -3.99 -3.73
CA ALA A 177 -3.21 -5.44 -3.51
C ALA A 177 -1.74 -5.89 -3.46
N ILE A 178 -0.87 -5.30 -4.28
CA ILE A 178 0.58 -5.58 -4.26
C ILE A 178 1.20 -5.06 -2.95
N ALA A 179 0.87 -3.82 -2.55
CA ALA A 179 1.33 -3.27 -1.27
C ALA A 179 0.82 -4.09 -0.07
N LEU A 180 -0.43 -4.57 -0.15
CA LEU A 180 -1.06 -5.37 0.89
C LEU A 180 -0.33 -6.70 1.12
N ALA A 181 0.29 -7.30 0.09
CA ALA A 181 1.09 -8.50 0.27
C ALA A 181 2.24 -8.25 1.26
N GLN A 182 3.03 -7.20 1.03
CA GLN A 182 4.15 -6.86 1.92
C GLN A 182 3.67 -6.42 3.31
N TRP A 183 2.55 -5.70 3.37
CA TRP A 183 1.89 -5.36 4.63
C TRP A 183 1.47 -6.62 5.41
N GLY A 184 0.93 -7.63 4.72
CA GLY A 184 0.53 -8.90 5.32
C GLY A 184 1.72 -9.75 5.75
N TYR A 185 2.80 -9.77 4.97
CA TYR A 185 4.06 -10.40 5.38
C TYR A 185 4.60 -9.78 6.66
N ALA A 186 4.53 -8.46 6.82
CA ALA A 186 4.99 -7.79 8.04
C ALA A 186 4.13 -8.09 9.29
N LEU A 187 2.88 -8.54 9.13
CA LEU A 187 2.07 -9.03 10.25
C LEU A 187 2.48 -10.42 10.71
N VAL A 188 2.83 -11.29 9.76
CA VAL A 188 3.16 -12.70 10.04
C VAL A 188 4.61 -12.81 10.49
N TYR A 189 5.49 -12.04 9.86
CA TYR A 189 6.92 -11.98 10.15
C TYR A 189 7.26 -10.56 10.58
N PRO A 190 7.20 -10.28 11.89
CA PRO A 190 7.55 -8.97 12.44
C PRO A 190 8.90 -8.51 11.91
N PRO A 191 8.99 -7.30 11.34
CA PRO A 191 10.25 -6.79 10.80
C PRO A 191 11.29 -6.70 11.92
N PHE A 192 12.55 -7.00 11.59
CA PHE A 192 13.69 -6.99 12.52
C PHE A 192 13.62 -8.01 13.66
N SER A 193 12.71 -8.99 13.61
CA SER A 193 12.71 -10.15 14.50
C SER A 193 13.49 -11.31 13.89
N LEU A 194 14.08 -12.16 14.74
CA LEU A 194 14.56 -13.47 14.31
C LEU A 194 13.35 -14.34 13.97
N VAL A 195 13.27 -14.79 12.71
CA VAL A 195 12.22 -15.73 12.29
C VAL A 195 12.65 -17.11 12.76
N THR A 196 12.07 -17.57 13.86
CA THR A 196 12.35 -18.90 14.44
C THR A 196 11.32 -19.95 14.04
N GLU A 197 10.16 -19.52 13.54
CA GLU A 197 9.06 -20.40 13.16
C GLU A 197 8.61 -20.13 11.72
N ASN A 198 8.57 -21.19 10.91
CA ASN A 198 7.99 -21.14 9.57
C ASN A 198 6.47 -21.29 9.66
N VAL A 199 5.72 -20.39 9.01
CA VAL A 199 4.25 -20.43 8.96
C VAL A 199 3.81 -20.76 7.52
N PRO A 200 3.93 -22.03 7.07
CA PRO A 200 3.79 -22.41 5.65
C PRO A 200 2.42 -22.10 5.05
N VAL A 201 1.37 -22.11 5.88
CA VAL A 201 0.00 -21.74 5.46
C VAL A 201 -0.07 -20.24 5.15
N ALA A 202 0.52 -19.39 5.99
CA ALA A 202 0.53 -17.95 5.77
C ALA A 202 1.32 -17.59 4.51
N ASP A 203 2.46 -18.22 4.27
CA ASP A 203 3.26 -18.02 3.06
C ASP A 203 2.48 -18.36 1.79
N SER A 204 1.75 -19.47 1.83
CA SER A 204 0.91 -19.91 0.71
C SER A 204 -0.20 -18.90 0.44
N VAL A 205 -0.88 -18.41 1.48
CA VAL A 205 -1.94 -17.40 1.33
C VAL A 205 -1.39 -16.07 0.82
N LEU A 206 -0.35 -15.53 1.45
CA LEU A 206 0.21 -14.22 1.14
C LEU A 206 0.83 -14.17 -0.26
N ARG A 207 1.41 -15.29 -0.74
CA ARG A 207 1.93 -15.40 -2.11
C ARG A 207 0.85 -15.21 -3.17
N TRP A 208 -0.34 -15.75 -2.95
CA TRP A 208 -1.43 -15.69 -3.93
C TRP A 208 -2.37 -14.50 -3.71
N LEU A 209 -2.30 -13.86 -2.54
CA LEU A 209 -3.19 -12.78 -2.15
C LEU A 209 -3.27 -11.63 -3.19
N PRO A 210 -2.15 -11.11 -3.74
CA PRO A 210 -2.24 -10.05 -4.76
C PRO A 210 -2.98 -10.50 -6.02
N ALA A 211 -2.71 -11.72 -6.50
CA ALA A 211 -3.34 -12.27 -7.70
C ALA A 211 -4.86 -12.42 -7.52
N VAL A 212 -5.29 -12.93 -6.36
CA VAL A 212 -6.70 -13.11 -6.02
C VAL A 212 -7.42 -11.76 -5.92
N LEU A 213 -6.81 -10.78 -5.25
CA LEU A 213 -7.41 -9.45 -5.09
C LEU A 213 -7.49 -8.68 -6.41
N VAL A 214 -6.48 -8.78 -7.27
CA VAL A 214 -6.51 -8.20 -8.61
C VAL A 214 -7.59 -8.84 -9.47
N ALA A 215 -7.69 -10.17 -9.44
CA ALA A 215 -8.77 -10.88 -10.13
C ALA A 215 -10.15 -10.40 -9.65
N ALA A 216 -10.35 -10.28 -8.33
CA ALA A 216 -11.58 -9.76 -7.75
C ALA A 216 -11.89 -8.32 -8.21
N ALA A 217 -10.88 -7.45 -8.27
CA ALA A 217 -11.02 -6.08 -8.77
C ALA A 217 -11.44 -6.03 -10.25
N ILE A 218 -10.83 -6.88 -11.09
CA ILE A 218 -11.19 -7.02 -12.52
C ILE A 218 -12.64 -7.52 -12.66
N VAL A 219 -13.01 -8.56 -11.92
CA VAL A 219 -14.37 -9.13 -11.95
C VAL A 219 -15.40 -8.09 -11.50
N TRP A 220 -15.10 -7.32 -10.45
CA TRP A 220 -15.96 -6.24 -9.96
C TRP A 220 -16.18 -5.16 -11.04
N ALA A 221 -15.11 -4.67 -11.65
CA ALA A 221 -15.20 -3.66 -12.70
C ALA A 221 -15.91 -4.19 -13.96
N GLY A 222 -15.67 -5.45 -14.32
CA GLY A 222 -16.04 -6.05 -15.61
C GLY A 222 -15.17 -5.53 -16.75
N VAL A 223 -15.27 -6.13 -17.93
CA VAL A 223 -14.44 -5.77 -19.11
C VAL A 223 -15.25 -5.26 -20.31
N SER A 224 -16.50 -4.85 -20.10
CA SER A 224 -17.46 -4.50 -21.16
C SER A 224 -17.18 -3.18 -21.90
N THR A 225 -16.14 -2.45 -21.54
CA THR A 225 -15.78 -1.16 -22.15
C THR A 225 -14.27 -1.07 -22.29
N ILE A 226 -13.77 -0.39 -23.33
CA ILE A 226 -12.33 -0.23 -23.59
C ILE A 226 -11.58 0.21 -22.33
N GLY A 227 -12.04 1.26 -21.65
CA GLY A 227 -11.36 1.76 -20.44
C GLY A 227 -11.29 0.77 -19.28
N ARG A 228 -12.21 -0.21 -19.21
CA ARG A 228 -12.15 -1.30 -18.21
C ARG A 228 -11.26 -2.44 -18.65
N ALA A 229 -11.25 -2.77 -19.95
CA ALA A 229 -10.32 -3.75 -20.51
C ALA A 229 -8.87 -3.27 -20.37
N VAL A 230 -8.59 -2.01 -20.70
CA VAL A 230 -7.29 -1.37 -20.49
C VAL A 230 -6.92 -1.37 -19.00
N GLY A 231 -7.86 -1.00 -18.11
CA GLY A 231 -7.61 -1.05 -16.66
C GLY A 231 -7.28 -2.45 -16.15
N ALA A 232 -7.92 -3.49 -16.67
CA ALA A 232 -7.62 -4.88 -16.35
C ALA A 232 -6.24 -5.30 -16.87
N ALA A 233 -5.90 -4.95 -18.11
CA ALA A 233 -4.59 -5.22 -18.68
C ALA A 233 -3.47 -4.54 -17.87
N VAL A 234 -3.64 -3.24 -17.54
CA VAL A 234 -2.69 -2.50 -16.71
C VAL A 234 -2.56 -3.12 -15.31
N ALA A 235 -3.65 -3.59 -14.70
CA ALA A 235 -3.60 -4.26 -13.41
C ALA A 235 -2.84 -5.60 -13.45
N LEU A 236 -2.99 -6.37 -14.53
CA LEU A 236 -2.22 -7.60 -14.75
C LEU A 236 -0.74 -7.30 -15.00
N ILE A 237 -0.42 -6.25 -15.76
CA ILE A 237 0.96 -5.78 -15.96
C ILE A 237 1.56 -5.30 -14.64
N ALA A 238 0.80 -4.59 -13.80
CA ALA A 238 1.27 -4.14 -12.50
C ALA A 238 1.65 -5.30 -11.58
N LEU A 239 0.96 -6.44 -11.67
CA LEU A 239 1.30 -7.65 -10.90
C LEU A 239 2.68 -8.22 -11.23
N SER A 240 3.17 -8.07 -12.47
CA SER A 240 4.51 -8.52 -12.84
C SER A 240 5.56 -7.43 -12.62
N VAL A 241 5.25 -6.20 -13.03
CA VAL A 241 6.19 -5.07 -12.98
C VAL A 241 6.42 -4.59 -11.55
N GLY A 242 5.40 -4.55 -10.70
CA GLY A 242 5.47 -4.02 -9.34
C GLY A 242 6.51 -4.76 -8.48
N PRO A 243 6.38 -6.09 -8.27
CA PRO A 243 7.35 -6.87 -7.51
C PRO A 243 8.77 -6.82 -8.10
N ALA A 244 8.91 -6.83 -9.43
CA ALA A 244 10.21 -6.72 -10.09
C ALA A 244 10.89 -5.36 -9.81
N ALA A 245 10.12 -4.26 -9.91
CA ALA A 245 10.61 -2.92 -9.61
C ALA A 245 11.00 -2.78 -8.13
N ILE A 246 10.17 -3.27 -7.21
CA ILE A 246 10.45 -3.28 -5.78
C ILE A 246 11.74 -4.04 -5.48
N THR A 247 11.91 -5.21 -6.10
CA THR A 247 13.12 -6.04 -5.93
C THR A 247 14.36 -5.30 -6.42
N ALA A 248 14.33 -4.73 -7.63
CA ALA A 248 15.45 -3.98 -8.20
C ALA A 248 15.84 -2.78 -7.33
N VAL A 249 14.87 -1.96 -6.95
CA VAL A 249 15.09 -0.78 -6.11
C VAL A 249 15.62 -1.18 -4.73
N SER A 250 15.06 -2.21 -4.10
CA SER A 250 15.50 -2.64 -2.76
C SER A 250 16.95 -3.13 -2.75
N ASN A 251 17.35 -3.86 -3.79
CA ASN A 251 18.73 -4.38 -3.90
C ASN A 251 19.75 -3.26 -4.11
N VAL A 252 19.41 -2.26 -4.93
CA VAL A 252 20.34 -1.16 -5.23
C VAL A 252 20.35 -0.11 -4.12
N ALA A 253 19.19 0.24 -3.56
CA ALA A 253 19.10 1.19 -2.44
C ALA A 253 19.79 0.70 -1.16
N GLY A 254 19.90 -0.63 -0.97
CA GLY A 254 20.64 -1.22 0.15
C GLY A 254 22.16 -1.23 -0.02
N SER A 255 22.68 -0.97 -1.22
CA SER A 255 24.12 -1.04 -1.51
C SER A 255 24.77 0.32 -1.37
N ARG A 256 25.51 0.49 -0.26
CA ARG A 256 26.31 1.70 0.01
C ARG A 256 27.42 1.92 -1.02
N VAL A 257 27.89 0.85 -1.66
CA VAL A 257 28.98 0.89 -2.65
C VAL A 257 28.58 1.68 -3.89
N TYR A 258 27.33 1.54 -4.34
CA TYR A 258 26.89 2.16 -5.59
C TYR A 258 26.39 3.60 -5.43
N ALA A 259 26.29 4.13 -4.21
CA ALA A 259 25.84 5.51 -3.97
C ALA A 259 26.73 6.55 -4.66
N SER A 260 28.02 6.23 -4.84
CA SER A 260 28.99 7.07 -5.56
C SER A 260 28.93 6.90 -7.09
N TYR A 261 28.21 5.90 -7.60
CA TYR A 261 28.20 5.51 -9.02
C TYR A 261 26.75 5.36 -9.54
N PRO A 262 26.02 6.47 -9.72
CA PRO A 262 24.58 6.45 -10.03
C PRO A 262 24.24 5.82 -11.38
N PHE A 263 25.13 5.89 -12.37
CA PHE A 263 24.91 5.24 -13.66
C PHE A 263 25.03 3.71 -13.57
N GLU A 264 26.01 3.21 -12.82
CA GLU A 264 26.18 1.77 -12.55
C GLU A 264 24.98 1.24 -11.74
N MET A 265 24.45 2.04 -10.80
CA MET A 265 23.20 1.70 -10.08
C MET A 265 22.03 1.42 -11.04
N VAL A 266 21.85 2.24 -12.08
CA VAL A 266 20.75 2.09 -13.03
C VAL A 266 20.93 0.84 -13.88
N GLU A 267 22.16 0.54 -14.31
CA GLU A 267 22.48 -0.67 -15.08
C GLU A 267 22.20 -1.94 -14.26
N ILE A 268 22.69 -1.98 -13.02
CA ILE A 268 22.47 -3.11 -12.10
C ILE A 268 20.99 -3.26 -11.76
N ALA A 269 20.29 -2.14 -11.46
CA ALA A 269 18.84 -2.15 -11.23
C ALA A 269 18.10 -2.71 -12.46
N GLY A 270 18.50 -2.33 -13.67
CA GLY A 270 17.95 -2.84 -14.92
C GLY A 270 18.16 -4.34 -15.08
N GLY A 271 19.35 -4.85 -14.76
CA GLY A 271 19.65 -6.29 -14.76
C GLY A 271 18.79 -7.08 -13.76
N ILE A 272 18.66 -6.59 -12.53
CA ILE A 272 17.82 -7.23 -11.49
C ILE A 272 16.34 -7.18 -11.89
N PHE A 273 15.88 -6.05 -12.41
CA PHE A 273 14.51 -5.87 -12.88
C PHE A 273 14.15 -6.84 -13.99
N THR A 274 14.99 -6.93 -15.04
CA THR A 274 14.77 -7.83 -16.18
C THR A 274 14.81 -9.30 -15.76
N SER A 275 15.75 -9.68 -14.89
CA SER A 275 15.81 -11.03 -14.31
C SER A 275 14.56 -11.37 -13.49
N ALA A 276 14.10 -10.45 -12.62
CA ALA A 276 12.90 -10.64 -11.83
C ALA A 276 11.63 -10.70 -12.69
N LEU A 277 11.56 -9.93 -13.77
CA LEU A 277 10.45 -9.94 -14.72
C LEU A 277 10.42 -11.22 -15.55
N ALA A 278 11.59 -11.79 -15.88
CA ALA A 278 11.71 -13.07 -16.57
C ALA A 278 11.43 -14.29 -15.67
N SER A 279 11.35 -14.11 -14.36
CA SER A 279 11.13 -15.20 -13.41
C SER A 279 9.80 -15.93 -13.65
N PRO A 280 9.80 -17.28 -13.71
CA PRO A 280 8.57 -18.07 -13.82
C PRO A 280 7.59 -17.85 -12.68
N ALA A 281 8.05 -17.43 -11.49
CA ALA A 281 7.17 -17.15 -10.36
C ALA A 281 6.29 -15.91 -10.61
N THR A 282 6.86 -14.87 -11.22
CA THR A 282 6.18 -13.63 -11.57
C THR A 282 5.00 -13.89 -12.53
N TRP A 283 5.25 -14.65 -13.59
CA TRP A 283 4.22 -14.97 -14.58
C TRP A 283 3.15 -15.93 -14.06
N ARG A 284 3.50 -16.84 -13.13
CA ARG A 284 2.50 -17.69 -12.45
C ARG A 284 1.45 -16.85 -11.72
N ALA A 285 1.83 -15.79 -11.02
CA ALA A 285 0.88 -14.91 -10.33
C ALA A 285 -0.05 -14.19 -11.32
N VAL A 286 0.48 -13.70 -12.45
CA VAL A 286 -0.31 -13.06 -13.52
C VAL A 286 -1.28 -14.05 -14.16
N LEU A 287 -0.83 -15.26 -14.47
CA LEU A 287 -1.67 -16.32 -15.05
C LEU A 287 -2.80 -16.71 -14.10
N VAL A 288 -2.51 -16.90 -12.80
CA VAL A 288 -3.54 -17.20 -11.80
C VAL A 288 -4.57 -16.06 -11.72
N ALA A 289 -4.12 -14.81 -11.67
CA ALA A 289 -5.02 -13.66 -11.65
C ALA A 289 -5.91 -13.61 -12.91
N ALA A 290 -5.33 -13.86 -14.09
CA ALA A 290 -6.04 -13.87 -15.37
C ALA A 290 -7.08 -15.00 -15.44
N VAL A 291 -6.72 -16.21 -14.99
CA VAL A 291 -7.62 -17.37 -14.95
C VAL A 291 -8.78 -17.12 -13.99
N LEU A 292 -8.49 -16.67 -12.76
CA LEU A 292 -9.52 -16.35 -11.76
C LEU A 292 -10.46 -15.23 -12.25
N ALA A 293 -9.90 -14.20 -12.90
CA ALA A 293 -10.70 -13.14 -13.50
C ALA A 293 -11.60 -13.66 -14.63
N GLY A 294 -11.06 -14.51 -15.52
CA GLY A 294 -11.80 -15.14 -16.61
C GLY A 294 -12.97 -15.98 -16.10
N ILE A 295 -12.72 -16.86 -15.12
CA ILE A 295 -13.74 -17.67 -14.45
C ILE A 295 -14.81 -16.78 -13.82
N GLY A 296 -14.40 -15.78 -13.03
CA GLY A 296 -15.34 -14.88 -12.35
C GLY A 296 -16.20 -14.05 -13.31
N LEU A 297 -15.64 -13.64 -14.45
CA LEU A 297 -16.39 -12.94 -15.50
C LEU A 297 -17.36 -13.85 -16.24
N ALA A 298 -16.98 -15.11 -16.51
CA ALA A 298 -17.84 -16.11 -17.15
C ALA A 298 -19.06 -16.45 -16.28
N LEU A 299 -18.84 -16.68 -14.97
CA LEU A 299 -19.90 -16.99 -14.00
C LEU A 299 -20.85 -15.81 -13.73
N ARG A 300 -20.45 -14.58 -14.05
CA ARG A 300 -21.25 -13.38 -13.77
C ARG A 300 -22.54 -13.31 -14.59
N ARG A 301 -22.52 -13.78 -15.86
CA ARG A 301 -23.68 -13.77 -16.75
C ARG A 301 -24.84 -14.65 -16.26
N PRO A 302 -24.65 -15.96 -15.99
CA PRO A 302 -25.73 -16.82 -15.53
C PRO A 302 -26.28 -16.40 -14.17
N VAL A 303 -25.43 -15.89 -13.26
CA VAL A 303 -25.89 -15.37 -11.95
C VAL A 303 -26.78 -14.14 -12.11
N GLN A 304 -26.45 -13.24 -13.04
CA GLN A 304 -27.28 -12.07 -13.32
C GLN A 304 -28.62 -12.46 -13.94
N GLU A 305 -28.62 -13.40 -14.87
CA GLU A 305 -29.85 -13.95 -15.47
C GLU A 305 -30.72 -14.67 -14.45
N TRP A 306 -30.14 -15.50 -13.58
CA TRP A 306 -30.86 -16.17 -12.51
C TRP A 306 -31.48 -15.19 -11.51
N ARG A 307 -30.73 -14.16 -11.09
CA ARG A 307 -31.25 -13.09 -10.21
C ARG A 307 -32.41 -12.34 -10.86
N ARG A 308 -32.32 -12.04 -12.16
CA ARG A 308 -33.39 -11.37 -12.91
C ARG A 308 -34.64 -12.24 -12.98
N ARG A 309 -34.51 -13.51 -13.36
CA ARG A 309 -35.63 -14.47 -13.39
C ARG A 309 -36.28 -14.67 -12.02
N ARG A 310 -35.49 -14.62 -10.94
CA ARG A 310 -36.02 -14.71 -9.56
C ARG A 310 -36.79 -13.46 -9.16
N ALA A 311 -36.33 -12.27 -9.54
CA ALA A 311 -37.05 -11.02 -9.29
C ALA A 311 -38.39 -10.95 -10.05
N GLU A 312 -38.41 -11.42 -11.31
CA GLU A 312 -39.62 -11.50 -12.13
C GLU A 312 -40.67 -12.48 -11.55
N ARG A 313 -40.26 -13.55 -10.85
CA ARG A 313 -41.17 -14.48 -10.16
C ARG A 313 -41.74 -13.95 -8.84
N VAL A 314 -41.10 -12.96 -8.22
CA VAL A 314 -41.50 -12.41 -6.90
C VAL A 314 -42.28 -11.11 -7.04
N ALA A 315 -42.30 -10.49 -8.23
CA ALA A 315 -43.15 -9.33 -8.50
C ALA A 315 -44.64 -9.74 -8.39
N PRO A 316 -45.42 -9.16 -7.45
CA PRO A 316 -46.86 -9.39 -7.39
C PRO A 316 -47.47 -8.87 -8.71
N TYR A 317 -48.43 -9.63 -9.24
CA TYR A 317 -49.25 -9.15 -10.36
C TYR A 317 -49.82 -7.76 -10.02
N PRO A 318 -49.61 -6.74 -10.87
CA PRO A 318 -50.33 -5.48 -10.70
C PRO A 318 -51.82 -5.76 -10.92
N SER A 319 -52.59 -5.65 -9.84
CA SER A 319 -54.06 -5.62 -9.85
C SER A 319 -54.58 -4.32 -10.44
#